data_AF-A0AA50HPF9-F1
#
_entry.id   AF-A0AA50HPF9-F1
#
_cell.length_a   1.000
_cell.length_b   1.000
_cell.length_c   1.000
_cell.angle_alpha   90.00
_cell.angle_beta   90.00
_cell.angle_gamma   90.00
#
_symmetry.space_group_name_H-M   'P 1'
#
loop_
_entity.id
_entity.type
_entity.pdbx_description
1 polymer ?
#
loop_
_entity_poly.entity_id
_entity_poly.type
_entity_poly.pdbx_seq_one_letter_code
_entity_poly.pdbx_strand_id
1 'polypeptide(L)'
;MKFRVKEFIEDKYAKAINILRGNLKEKHHVFYGVRLSEILFPESNYGSEEFFKEFDSINSVILPLVIFDLKERKPIMVIGFGEVSGEALLVDSGIGVVSLRALSDLLLVEELTSLFD
;
A
#
# COMPACT_ATOMS: atom_id res chain seq x y z
N MET A 1 -30.80 -6.57 -14.57
CA MET A 1 -29.56 -6.94 -13.86
C MET A 1 -29.65 -6.40 -12.43
N LYS A 2 -29.37 -7.19 -11.40
CA LYS A 2 -29.40 -6.75 -9.99
C LYS A 2 -27.98 -6.74 -9.45
N PHE A 3 -27.61 -5.65 -8.76
CA PHE A 3 -26.30 -5.47 -8.16
C PHE A 3 -26.43 -5.36 -6.64
N ARG A 4 -25.43 -5.83 -5.90
CA ARG A 4 -25.30 -5.62 -4.45
C ARG A 4 -24.01 -4.86 -4.19
N VAL A 5 -24.09 -3.82 -3.37
CA VAL A 5 -22.90 -3.13 -2.86
C VAL A 5 -22.19 -4.06 -1.87
N LYS A 6 -20.92 -4.36 -2.12
CA LYS A 6 -20.07 -5.14 -1.22
C LYS A 6 -19.40 -4.19 -0.23
N GLU A 7 -19.22 -4.64 1.01
CA GLU A 7 -18.29 -3.97 1.93
C GLU A 7 -16.90 -3.92 1.30
N PHE A 8 -16.37 -2.70 1.18
CA PHE A 8 -15.12 -2.41 0.49
C PHE A 8 -13.91 -2.49 1.43
N ILE A 9 -14.10 -2.17 2.71
CA ILE A 9 -13.05 -2.16 3.72
C ILE A 9 -13.36 -3.15 4.84
N GLU A 10 -12.38 -3.98 5.19
CA GLU A 10 -12.47 -4.85 6.36
C GLU A 10 -12.29 -4.05 7.65
N ASP A 11 -12.96 -4.46 8.73
CA ASP A 11 -12.93 -3.77 10.03
C ASP A 11 -11.51 -3.53 10.58
N LYS A 12 -10.59 -4.50 10.41
CA LYS A 12 -9.19 -4.35 10.83
C LYS A 12 -8.48 -3.21 10.09
N TYR A 13 -8.71 -3.06 8.78
CA TYR A 13 -8.11 -1.99 7.99
C TYR A 13 -8.75 -0.64 8.32
N ALA A 14 -10.06 -0.60 8.55
CA ALA A 14 -10.73 0.63 9.00
C ALA A 14 -10.16 1.15 10.33
N LYS A 15 -9.94 0.25 11.30
CA LYS A 15 -9.30 0.57 12.58
C LYS A 15 -7.84 1.02 12.41
N ALA A 16 -7.08 0.30 11.58
CA ALA A 16 -5.69 0.63 11.28
C ALA A 16 -5.56 2.04 10.67
N ILE A 17 -6.40 2.37 9.69
CA ILE A 17 -6.42 3.71 9.07
C ILE A 17 -6.65 4.79 10.12
N ASN A 18 -7.59 4.60 11.05
CA ASN A 18 -7.86 5.60 12.08
C ASN A 18 -6.66 5.81 13.02
N ILE A 19 -5.98 4.74 13.41
CA ILE A 19 -4.76 4.81 14.23
C ILE A 19 -3.65 5.52 13.45
N LEU A 20 -3.37 5.08 12.23
CA LEU A 20 -2.31 5.63 11.40
C LEU A 20 -2.54 7.10 11.06
N ARG A 21 -3.77 7.48 10.69
CA ARG A 21 -4.13 8.90 10.46
C ARG A 21 -4.02 9.74 11.73
N GLY A 22 -4.11 9.14 12.91
CA GLY A 22 -3.89 9.80 14.19
C GLY A 22 -2.44 10.18 14.40
N ASN A 23 -1.53 9.25 14.12
CA ASN A 23 -0.10 9.34 14.43
C ASN A 23 0.74 9.94 13.30
N LEU A 24 0.37 9.72 12.03
CA LEU A 24 1.12 10.17 10.85
C LEU A 24 0.69 11.55 10.33
N LYS A 25 -0.01 12.34 11.14
CA LYS A 25 -0.60 13.61 10.70
C LYS A 25 0.46 14.54 10.11
N GLU A 26 0.01 15.42 9.22
CA GLU A 26 0.79 16.50 8.59
C GLU A 26 1.83 16.04 7.57
N LYS A 27 2.59 14.98 7.83
CA LYS A 27 3.67 14.50 6.96
C LYS A 27 3.22 13.42 5.96
N HIS A 28 2.25 12.59 6.34
CA HIS A 28 1.85 11.46 5.50
C HIS A 28 0.33 11.34 5.30
N HIS A 29 -0.05 10.68 4.21
CA HIS A 29 -1.40 10.21 3.95
C HIS A 29 -1.45 8.69 3.93
N VAL A 30 -2.59 8.12 4.33
CA VAL A 30 -2.82 6.67 4.31
C VAL A 30 -3.94 6.38 3.32
N PHE A 31 -3.58 5.71 2.23
CA PHE A 31 -4.51 5.18 1.25
C PHE A 31 -4.86 3.73 1.56
N TYR A 32 -6.04 3.28 1.10
CA TYR A 32 -6.47 1.89 1.21
C TYR A 32 -6.94 1.37 -0.15
N GLY A 33 -6.54 0.14 -0.49
CA GLY A 33 -6.98 -0.54 -1.72
C GLY A 33 -6.42 0.09 -2.99
N VAL A 34 -5.13 0.44 -2.99
CA VAL A 34 -4.45 1.07 -4.13
C VAL A 34 -3.90 -0.01 -5.05
N ARG A 35 -4.05 0.10 -6.38
CA ARG A 35 -3.41 -0.86 -7.28
C ARG A 35 -1.91 -0.62 -7.33
N LEU A 36 -1.11 -1.68 -7.41
CA LEU A 36 0.35 -1.55 -7.51
C LEU A 36 0.75 -0.75 -8.77
N SER A 37 -0.04 -0.82 -9.85
CA SER A 37 0.13 0.00 -11.06
C SER A 37 -0.05 1.52 -10.87
N GLU A 38 -0.64 1.98 -9.76
CA GLU A 38 -0.70 3.41 -9.41
C GLU A 38 0.60 3.89 -8.76
N ILE A 39 1.48 2.95 -8.40
CA ILE A 39 2.74 3.20 -7.69
C ILE A 39 3.94 2.87 -8.56
N LEU A 40 3.91 1.70 -9.21
CA LEU A 40 4.95 1.22 -10.10
C LEU A 40 4.49 1.34 -11.54
N PHE A 41 5.45 1.65 -12.41
CA PHE A 41 5.22 1.74 -13.84
C PHE A 41 6.32 0.95 -14.56
N PRO A 42 5.98 0.13 -15.57
CA PRO A 42 6.99 -0.64 -16.29
C PRO A 42 8.02 0.25 -16.98
N GLU A 43 9.27 -0.17 -16.99
CA GLU A 43 10.36 0.53 -17.70
C GLU A 43 10.39 0.19 -19.21
N SER A 44 9.72 -0.90 -19.61
CA SER A 44 9.59 -1.30 -21.01
C SER A 44 8.93 -0.22 -21.87
N ASN A 45 9.25 -0.23 -23.16
CA ASN A 45 8.71 0.74 -24.11
C ASN A 45 7.17 0.68 -24.15
N TYR A 46 6.51 1.81 -23.88
CA TYR A 46 5.06 1.89 -23.89
C TYR A 46 4.46 1.42 -25.22
N GLY A 47 3.50 0.49 -25.16
CA GLY A 47 2.85 -0.12 -26.33
C GLY A 47 3.54 -1.37 -26.88
N SER A 48 4.67 -1.80 -26.29
CA SER A 48 5.27 -3.11 -26.56
C SER A 48 4.52 -4.25 -25.87
N GLU A 49 4.70 -5.49 -26.35
CA GLU A 49 4.11 -6.68 -25.73
C GLU A 49 4.66 -6.89 -24.31
N GLU A 50 5.95 -6.61 -24.12
CA GLU A 50 6.64 -6.66 -22.82
C GLU A 50 6.00 -5.69 -21.82
N PHE A 51 5.79 -4.43 -22.24
CA PHE A 51 5.10 -3.44 -21.41
C PHE A 51 3.70 -3.91 -20.99
N PHE A 52 2.91 -4.48 -21.90
CA PHE A 52 1.58 -4.97 -21.56
C PHE A 52 1.60 -6.10 -20.53
N LYS A 53 2.54 -7.04 -20.66
CA LYS A 53 2.71 -8.15 -19.71
C LYS A 53 3.13 -7.64 -18.33
N GLU A 54 4.10 -6.74 -18.29
CA GLU A 54 4.59 -6.14 -17.04
C GLU A 54 3.47 -5.33 -16.36
N PHE A 55 2.77 -4.48 -17.12
CA PHE A 55 1.67 -3.66 -16.59
C PHE A 55 0.52 -4.51 -16.05
N ASP A 56 0.11 -5.56 -16.78
CA ASP A 56 -0.99 -6.43 -16.34
C ASP A 56 -0.64 -7.15 -15.02
N SER A 57 0.63 -7.57 -14.88
CA SER A 57 1.11 -8.23 -13.65
C SER A 57 0.96 -7.35 -12.41
N ILE A 58 1.21 -6.04 -12.52
CA ILE A 58 1.07 -5.10 -11.40
C ILE A 58 -0.34 -4.51 -11.26
N ASN A 59 -1.11 -4.37 -12.34
CA ASN A 59 -2.46 -3.82 -12.31
C ASN A 59 -3.48 -4.78 -11.65
N SER A 60 -3.18 -6.08 -11.65
CA SER A 60 -4.00 -7.08 -10.94
C SER A 60 -3.80 -7.08 -9.41
N VAL A 61 -2.73 -6.44 -8.92
CA VAL A 61 -2.37 -6.42 -7.50
C VAL A 61 -3.00 -5.22 -6.79
N ILE A 62 -3.76 -5.49 -5.73
CA ILE A 62 -4.33 -4.46 -4.86
C ILE A 62 -3.57 -4.47 -3.54
N LEU A 63 -2.96 -3.33 -3.22
CA LEU A 63 -2.23 -3.09 -2.00
C LEU A 63 -3.19 -2.67 -0.87
N PRO A 64 -3.01 -3.24 0.34
CA PRO A 64 -3.88 -3.01 1.47
C PRO A 64 -3.83 -1.57 1.98
N LEU A 65 -2.79 -1.19 2.71
CA LEU A 65 -2.56 0.19 3.17
C LEU A 65 -1.29 0.72 2.54
N VAL A 66 -1.33 1.95 2.06
CA VAL A 66 -0.16 2.64 1.49
C VAL A 66 0.06 3.94 2.25
N ILE A 67 1.24 4.07 2.86
CA ILE A 67 1.72 5.32 3.45
C ILE A 67 2.39 6.12 2.34
N PHE A 68 1.88 7.34 2.15
CA PHE A 68 2.36 8.28 1.15
C PHE A 68 2.94 9.50 1.85
N ASP A 69 4.18 9.83 1.55
CA ASP A 69 4.84 11.05 2.04
C ASP A 69 4.35 12.26 1.23
N LEU A 70 3.77 13.24 1.93
CA LEU A 70 3.19 14.43 1.32
C LEU A 70 4.24 15.43 0.81
N LYS A 71 5.44 15.42 1.41
CA LYS A 71 6.55 16.30 1.04
C LYS A 71 7.25 15.79 -0.20
N GLU A 72 7.67 14.53 -0.19
CA GLU A 72 8.35 13.88 -1.31
C GLU A 72 7.38 13.44 -2.42
N ARG A 73 6.07 13.44 -2.11
CA ARG A 73 4.97 13.06 -3.02
C ARG A 73 5.14 11.65 -3.58
N LYS A 74 5.54 10.72 -2.74
CA LYS A 74 5.79 9.33 -3.10
C LYS A 74 5.25 8.36 -2.05
N PRO A 75 4.84 7.15 -2.47
CA PRO A 75 4.62 6.06 -1.52
C PRO A 75 5.95 5.64 -0.91
N ILE A 76 5.95 5.44 0.41
CA ILE A 76 7.16 5.08 1.17
C ILE A 76 7.02 3.72 1.87
N MET A 77 5.78 3.28 2.15
CA MET A 77 5.54 2.03 2.85
C MET A 77 4.19 1.43 2.50
N VAL A 78 4.12 0.10 2.45
CA VAL A 78 2.88 -0.69 2.35
C VAL A 78 2.71 -1.52 3.62
N ILE A 79 1.50 -1.50 4.19
CA ILE A 79 1.17 -2.26 5.41
C ILE A 79 0.04 -3.25 5.12
N GLY A 80 0.32 -4.54 5.31
CA GLY A 80 -0.67 -5.62 5.23
C GLY A 80 -0.89 -6.33 6.56
N PHE A 81 -2.06 -6.95 6.73
CA PHE A 81 -2.26 -7.96 7.75
C PHE A 81 -2.06 -9.36 7.13
N GLY A 82 -0.86 -9.90 7.22
CA GLY A 82 -0.40 -11.08 6.46
C GLY A 82 0.44 -10.72 5.23
N GLU A 83 0.62 -11.69 4.35
CA GLU A 83 1.45 -11.55 3.14
C GLU A 83 0.96 -10.40 2.24
N VAL A 84 1.89 -9.61 1.70
CA VAL A 84 1.60 -8.50 0.79
C VAL A 84 1.98 -8.92 -0.62
N SER A 85 0.98 -9.07 -1.49
CA SER A 85 1.22 -9.36 -2.90
C SER A 85 2.07 -8.27 -3.55
N GLY A 86 3.11 -8.67 -4.28
CA GLY A 86 4.04 -7.74 -4.95
C GLY A 86 5.16 -7.20 -4.04
N GLU A 87 5.38 -7.78 -2.87
CA GLU A 87 6.42 -7.36 -1.91
C GLU A 87 7.80 -7.20 -2.54
N ALA A 88 8.27 -8.18 -3.32
CA ALA A 88 9.59 -8.10 -3.97
C ALA A 88 9.73 -6.85 -4.85
N LEU A 89 8.71 -6.55 -5.67
CA LEU A 89 8.70 -5.38 -6.56
C LEU A 89 8.69 -4.06 -5.77
N LEU A 90 7.97 -4.02 -4.64
CA LEU A 90 7.93 -2.85 -3.76
C LEU A 90 9.31 -2.60 -3.13
N VAL A 91 9.92 -3.65 -2.57
CA VAL A 91 11.25 -3.57 -1.94
C VAL A 91 12.32 -3.19 -2.95
N ASP A 92 12.31 -3.80 -4.14
CA ASP A 92 13.24 -3.47 -5.24
C ASP A 92 13.09 -2.01 -5.70
N SER A 93 11.89 -1.43 -5.54
CA SER A 93 11.59 -0.02 -5.83
C SER A 93 11.87 0.93 -4.66
N GLY A 94 12.44 0.43 -3.56
CA GLY A 94 12.76 1.22 -2.37
C GLY A 94 11.56 1.56 -1.47
N ILE A 95 10.44 0.84 -1.61
CA ILE A 95 9.24 1.02 -0.79
C ILE A 95 9.25 -0.03 0.33
N GLY A 96 9.14 0.42 1.59
CA GLY A 96 9.09 -0.47 2.74
C GLY A 96 7.83 -1.33 2.73
N VAL A 97 7.93 -2.58 3.17
CA VAL A 97 6.77 -3.48 3.32
C VAL A 97 6.72 -4.00 4.75
N VAL A 98 5.58 -3.82 5.40
CA VAL A 98 5.35 -4.25 6.78
C VAL A 98 4.15 -5.21 6.80
N SER A 99 4.42 -6.45 7.21
CA SER A 99 3.39 -7.46 7.44
C SER A 99 3.08 -7.58 8.93
N LEU A 100 1.87 -7.21 9.31
CA LEU A 100 1.39 -7.23 10.70
C LEU A 100 0.59 -8.51 10.97
N ARG A 101 0.68 -9.00 12.21
CA ARG A 101 -0.14 -10.14 12.68
C ARG A 101 -1.39 -9.65 13.40
N ALA A 102 -1.30 -8.53 14.11
CA ALA A 102 -2.38 -7.95 14.89
C ALA A 102 -2.36 -6.42 14.82
N LEU A 103 -3.50 -5.80 15.16
CA LEU A 103 -3.63 -4.33 15.19
C LEU A 103 -2.65 -3.66 16.16
N SER A 104 -2.29 -4.32 17.26
CA SER A 104 -1.30 -3.84 18.23
C SER A 104 0.06 -3.57 17.60
N ASP A 105 0.41 -4.33 16.57
CA ASP A 105 1.72 -4.28 15.93
C ASP A 105 1.95 -2.92 15.24
N LEU A 106 0.88 -2.20 14.88
CA LEU A 106 0.95 -0.83 14.34
C LEU A 106 1.70 0.15 15.25
N LEU A 107 1.75 -0.12 16.56
CA LEU A 107 2.38 0.76 17.55
C LEU A 107 3.69 0.18 18.11
N LEU A 108 4.12 -0.99 17.60
CA LEU A 108 5.27 -1.73 18.13
C LEU A 108 6.36 -1.96 17.08
N VAL A 109 5.99 -1.99 15.80
CA VAL A 109 6.94 -2.17 14.70
C VAL A 109 7.78 -0.92 14.53
N GLU A 110 9.11 -1.07 14.69
CA GLU A 110 10.06 0.04 14.74
C GLU A 110 9.99 0.92 13.50
N GLU A 111 9.98 0.30 12.32
CA GLU A 111 9.93 0.97 11.01
C GLU A 111 8.72 1.89 10.89
N LEU A 112 7.58 1.47 11.46
CA LEU A 112 6.36 2.27 11.45
C LEU A 112 6.35 3.34 12.55
N THR A 113 6.79 2.98 13.76
CA THR A 113 6.84 3.94 14.88
C THR A 113 7.81 5.09 14.63
N SER A 114 8.88 4.85 13.87
CA SER A 114 9.82 5.90 13.43
C SER A 114 9.18 6.99 12.57
N LEU A 115 8.02 6.72 11.98
CA LEU A 115 7.26 7.68 11.16
C LEU A 115 6.31 8.55 12.00
N PHE A 116 6.13 8.25 13.29
CA PHE A 116 5.20 8.98 14.17
C PHE A 116 5.80 10.28 14.75
N ASP A 117 7.13 10.44 14.66
CA ASP A 117 7.88 11.63 15.08
C ASP A 117 8.04 12.66 13.95
#